data_AF-A0AAW5V5L7-F1
#
_entry.id   AF-A0AAW5V5L7-F1
#
_cell.length_a   1.000
_cell.length_b   1.000
_cell.length_c   1.000
_cell.angle_alpha   90.00
_cell.angle_beta   90.00
_cell.angle_gamma   90.00
#
_symmetry.space_group_name_H-M   'P 1'
#
loop_
_entity.id
_entity.type
_entity.pdbx_description
1 polymer ?
#
loop_
_entity_poly.entity_id
_entity_poly.type
_entity_poly.pdbx_seq_one_letter_code
_entity_poly.pdbx_strand_id
1 'polypeptide(L)'
;MNKEERNTFRKEMLGKLEEQWAKNNRPEDDLFYYHPFEDKIVLSHSLFWVMTQNIKGKVGKEKYLLLLRQYQEEMLEAWLTESSDFKDLLHYCNVIYYSRIIAYV
;
A
#
# COMPACT_ATOMS: atom_id res chain seq x y z
N MET A 1 -12.41 16.35 -5.85
CA MET A 1 -11.00 16.69 -5.60
C MET A 1 -10.25 16.64 -6.90
N ASN A 2 -9.49 17.69 -7.20
CA ASN A 2 -8.55 17.66 -8.31
C ASN A 2 -7.35 16.74 -7.97
N LYS A 3 -6.47 16.44 -8.95
CA LYS A 3 -5.34 15.52 -8.76
C LYS A 3 -4.39 15.98 -7.65
N GLU A 4 -4.14 17.29 -7.54
CA GLU A 4 -3.22 17.87 -6.55
C GLU A 4 -3.76 17.80 -5.12
N GLU A 5 -5.03 18.12 -4.92
CA GLU A 5 -5.72 17.98 -3.64
C GLU A 5 -5.69 16.52 -3.17
N ARG A 6 -5.92 15.59 -4.10
CA ARG A 6 -5.86 14.15 -3.82
C ARG A 6 -4.46 13.70 -3.42
N ASN A 7 -3.44 14.14 -4.13
CA ASN A 7 -2.05 13.79 -3.82
C ASN A 7 -1.60 14.38 -2.48
N THR A 8 -1.99 15.62 -2.20
CA THR A 8 -1.72 16.28 -0.92
C THR A 8 -2.38 15.52 0.24
N PHE A 9 -3.66 15.18 0.09
CA PHE A 9 -4.39 14.42 1.09
C PHE A 9 -3.77 13.03 1.33
N ARG A 10 -3.40 12.32 0.26
CA ARG A 10 -2.71 11.01 0.33
C ARG A 10 -1.43 11.12 1.16
N LYS A 11 -0.59 12.09 0.82
CA LYS A 11 0.70 12.31 1.47
C LYS A 11 0.55 12.64 2.96
N GLU A 12 -0.41 13.48 3.32
CA GLU A 12 -0.65 13.84 4.72
C GLU A 12 -1.15 12.64 5.55
N MET A 13 -2.15 11.91 5.02
CA MET A 13 -2.72 10.76 5.71
C MET A 13 -1.70 9.62 5.88
N LEU A 14 -0.94 9.32 4.83
CA LEU A 14 0.06 8.24 4.85
C LEU A 14 1.29 8.61 5.65
N GLY A 15 1.72 9.88 5.61
CA GLY A 15 2.80 10.36 6.47
C GLY A 15 2.48 10.16 7.96
N LYS A 16 1.23 10.39 8.38
CA LYS A 16 0.79 10.11 9.76
C LYS A 16 0.81 8.61 10.10
N LEU A 17 0.45 7.73 9.16
CA LEU A 17 0.49 6.29 9.35
C LEU A 17 1.93 5.77 9.45
N GLU A 18 2.80 6.25 8.57
CA GLU A 18 4.22 5.93 8.55
C GLU A 18 4.93 6.41 9.83
N GLU A 19 4.67 7.64 10.27
CA GLU A 19 5.21 8.17 11.54
C GLU A 19 4.75 7.36 12.75
N GLN A 20 3.48 6.92 12.77
CA GLN A 20 2.97 6.04 13.83
C GLN A 20 3.64 4.68 13.82
N TRP A 21 3.86 4.10 12.65
CA TRP A 21 4.52 2.81 12.51
C TRP A 21 5.99 2.89 12.96
N ALA A 22 6.72 3.91 12.51
CA ALA A 22 8.13 4.12 12.84
C ALA A 22 8.41 4.35 14.34
N LYS A 23 7.40 4.72 15.14
CA LYS A 23 7.56 4.86 16.61
C LYS A 23 7.81 3.53 17.31
N ASN A 24 7.32 2.43 16.75
CA ASN A 24 7.35 1.11 17.39
C ASN A 24 8.13 0.06 16.58
N ASN A 25 8.59 0.41 15.38
CA ASN A 25 9.24 -0.51 14.45
C ASN A 25 10.53 0.11 13.92
N ARG A 26 11.50 -0.73 13.62
CA ARG A 26 12.74 -0.34 12.96
C ARG A 26 12.62 -0.57 11.46
N PRO A 27 13.46 0.05 10.62
CA PRO A 27 13.47 -0.20 9.18
C PRO A 27 13.59 -1.68 8.82
N GLU A 28 14.38 -2.45 9.59
CA GLU A 28 14.57 -3.89 9.38
C GLU A 28 13.29 -4.71 9.60
N ASP A 29 12.32 -4.14 10.31
CA ASP A 29 11.02 -4.75 10.56
C ASP A 29 10.03 -4.50 9.38
N ASP A 30 10.44 -3.75 8.34
CA ASP A 30 9.68 -3.63 7.08
C ASP A 30 9.75 -4.94 6.29
N LEU A 31 8.59 -5.38 5.82
CA LEU A 31 8.37 -6.62 5.07
C LEU A 31 9.32 -6.76 3.86
N PHE A 32 9.64 -5.64 3.20
CA PHE A 32 10.45 -5.64 2.00
C PHE A 32 11.91 -5.22 2.22
N TYR A 33 12.33 -4.96 3.45
CA TYR A 33 13.67 -4.45 3.77
C TYR A 33 14.80 -5.31 3.18
N TYR A 34 14.72 -6.63 3.33
CA TYR A 34 15.70 -7.59 2.80
C TYR A 34 15.40 -8.06 1.37
N HIS A 35 14.33 -7.56 0.75
CA HIS A 35 13.86 -7.97 -0.57
C HIS A 35 13.60 -6.76 -1.48
N PRO A 36 14.63 -5.93 -1.77
CA PRO A 36 14.48 -4.65 -2.47
C PRO A 36 14.22 -4.78 -3.98
N PHE A 37 13.92 -5.99 -4.47
CA PHE A 37 13.66 -6.21 -5.88
C PHE A 37 12.25 -5.73 -6.22
N GLU A 38 12.16 -4.58 -6.88
CA GLU A 38 10.89 -3.92 -7.25
C GLU A 38 9.87 -4.90 -7.86
N ASP A 39 10.27 -5.69 -8.87
CA ASP A 39 9.39 -6.67 -9.51
C ASP A 39 8.78 -7.70 -8.53
N LYS A 40 9.55 -8.11 -7.50
CA LYS A 40 9.07 -9.05 -6.49
C LYS A 40 8.09 -8.39 -5.53
N ILE A 41 8.33 -7.12 -5.20
CA ILE A 41 7.43 -6.31 -4.36
C ILE A 41 6.10 -6.11 -5.10
N VAL A 42 6.17 -5.69 -6.37
CA VAL A 42 5.00 -5.53 -7.25
C VAL A 42 4.24 -6.86 -7.37
N LEU A 43 4.93 -7.97 -7.63
CA LEU A 43 4.32 -9.30 -7.67
C LEU A 43 3.60 -9.67 -6.37
N SER A 44 4.22 -9.39 -5.21
CA SER A 44 3.60 -9.63 -3.90
C SER A 44 2.29 -8.85 -3.75
N HIS A 45 2.28 -7.57 -4.13
CA HIS A 45 1.06 -6.77 -4.12
C HIS A 45 0.01 -7.28 -5.11
N SER A 46 0.40 -7.67 -6.33
CA SER A 46 -0.49 -8.27 -7.32
C SER A 46 -1.19 -9.52 -6.78
N LEU A 47 -0.42 -10.42 -6.18
CA LEU A 47 -0.95 -11.66 -5.60
C LEU A 47 -1.93 -11.35 -4.46
N PHE A 48 -1.55 -10.47 -3.53
CA PHE A 48 -2.45 -10.05 -2.45
C PHE A 48 -3.74 -9.43 -2.98
N TRP A 49 -3.63 -8.53 -3.96
CA TRP A 49 -4.79 -7.86 -4.55
C TRP A 49 -5.76 -8.87 -5.16
N VAL A 50 -5.26 -9.83 -5.95
CA VAL A 50 -6.08 -10.90 -6.56
C VAL A 50 -6.71 -11.80 -5.50
N MET A 51 -5.92 -12.27 -4.52
CA MET A 51 -6.42 -13.19 -3.49
C MET A 51 -7.48 -12.56 -2.59
N THR A 52 -7.42 -11.24 -2.38
CA THR A 52 -8.35 -10.55 -1.47
C THR A 52 -9.63 -10.07 -2.13
N GLN A 53 -9.73 -10.05 -3.46
CA GLN A 53 -10.93 -9.57 -4.20
C GLN A 53 -12.25 -10.15 -3.67
N ASN A 54 -12.27 -11.46 -3.39
CA ASN A 54 -13.48 -12.20 -3.03
C ASN A 54 -13.75 -12.27 -1.52
N ILE A 55 -12.96 -11.61 -0.68
CA ILE A 55 -13.18 -11.59 0.77
C ILE A 55 -14.50 -10.87 1.06
N LYS A 56 -15.45 -11.59 1.67
CA LYS A 56 -16.76 -11.09 2.08
C LYS A 56 -16.82 -10.83 3.59
N GLY A 57 -17.93 -10.28 4.06
CA GLY A 57 -18.19 -10.07 5.49
C GLY A 57 -17.47 -8.84 6.06
N LYS A 58 -17.22 -8.85 7.37
CA LYS A 58 -16.65 -7.71 8.09
C LYS A 58 -15.24 -7.36 7.61
N VAL A 59 -14.39 -8.37 7.41
CA VAL A 59 -13.00 -8.20 6.93
C VAL A 59 -12.97 -7.54 5.54
N GLY A 60 -13.85 -7.95 4.62
CA GLY A 60 -13.95 -7.36 3.28
C GLY A 60 -14.41 -5.90 3.28
N LYS A 61 -14.96 -5.40 4.38
CA LYS A 61 -15.40 -4.01 4.55
C LYS A 61 -14.44 -3.17 5.41
N GLU A 62 -13.33 -3.76 5.85
CA GLU A 62 -12.33 -3.02 6.63
C GLU A 62 -11.72 -1.90 5.78
N LYS A 63 -11.78 -0.67 6.31
CA LYS A 63 -11.46 0.55 5.56
C LYS A 63 -10.06 0.52 4.95
N TYR A 64 -9.07 0.03 5.69
CA TYR A 64 -7.68 -0.04 5.22
C TYR A 64 -7.48 -1.12 4.17
N LEU A 65 -8.23 -2.22 4.21
CA LEU A 65 -8.19 -3.24 3.17
C LEU A 65 -8.77 -2.71 1.85
N LEU A 66 -9.89 -1.99 1.92
CA LEU A 66 -10.48 -1.34 0.74
C LEU A 66 -9.54 -0.29 0.15
N LEU A 67 -8.94 0.55 1.01
CA LEU A 67 -7.99 1.58 0.58
C LEU A 67 -6.74 0.97 -0.07
N LEU A 68 -6.18 -0.07 0.55
CA LEU A 68 -5.03 -0.78 -0.01
C LEU A 68 -5.36 -1.35 -1.39
N ARG A 69 -6.51 -2.01 -1.57
CA ARG A 69 -6.88 -2.57 -2.88
C ARG A 69 -6.99 -1.50 -3.95
N GLN A 70 -7.56 -0.35 -3.62
CA GLN A 70 -7.63 0.77 -4.54
C GLN A 70 -6.22 1.25 -4.93
N TYR A 71 -5.30 1.42 -3.97
CA TYR A 71 -3.94 1.86 -4.29
C TYR A 71 -3.14 0.79 -5.02
N GLN A 72 -3.35 -0.49 -4.74
CA GLN A 72 -2.72 -1.58 -5.48
C GLN A 72 -3.18 -1.57 -6.94
N GLU A 73 -4.47 -1.37 -7.20
CA GLU A 73 -4.99 -1.26 -8.57
C GLU A 73 -4.36 -0.05 -9.30
N GLU A 74 -4.37 1.13 -8.69
CA GLU A 74 -3.72 2.33 -9.25
C GLU A 74 -2.21 2.15 -9.45
N MET A 75 -1.52 1.48 -8.51
CA MET A 75 -0.08 1.20 -8.56
C MET A 75 0.25 0.23 -9.69
N LEU A 76 -0.55 -0.83 -9.88
CA LEU A 76 -0.34 -1.82 -10.93
C LEU A 76 -0.58 -1.22 -12.32
N GLU A 77 -1.61 -0.38 -12.47
CA GLU A 77 -1.82 0.40 -13.69
C GLU A 77 -0.61 1.31 -13.96
N ALA A 78 -0.13 2.03 -12.94
CA ALA A 78 1.04 2.90 -13.07
C ALA A 78 2.31 2.14 -13.44
N TRP A 79 2.52 0.94 -12.89
CA TRP A 79 3.66 0.08 -13.23
C TRP A 79 3.60 -0.39 -14.69
N LEU A 80 2.44 -0.87 -15.14
CA LEU A 80 2.24 -1.37 -16.51
C LEU A 80 2.35 -0.27 -17.57
N THR A 81 2.02 0.97 -17.20
CA THR A 81 2.04 2.14 -18.10
C THR A 81 3.30 2.99 -17.96
N GLU A 82 4.28 2.54 -17.16
CA GLU A 82 5.51 3.28 -16.86
C GLU A 82 5.27 4.72 -16.36
N SER A 83 4.18 4.90 -15.62
CA SER A 83 3.77 6.21 -15.09
C SER A 83 4.75 6.70 -14.02
N SER A 84 5.02 8.01 -14.03
CA SER A 84 5.82 8.68 -12.99
C SER A 84 5.22 8.55 -11.58
N ASP A 85 3.90 8.31 -11.49
CA ASP A 85 3.18 8.21 -10.22
C ASP A 85 3.46 6.85 -9.51
N PHE A 86 4.07 5.88 -10.19
CA PHE A 86 4.27 4.51 -9.68
C PHE A 86 5.01 4.48 -8.33
N LYS A 87 6.11 5.21 -8.19
CA LYS A 87 6.93 5.16 -6.96
C LYS A 87 6.17 5.64 -5.73
N ASP A 88 5.40 6.72 -5.88
CA ASP A 88 4.57 7.25 -4.81
C ASP A 88 3.47 6.25 -4.44
N LEU A 89 2.79 5.67 -5.45
CA LEU A 89 1.74 4.68 -5.23
C LEU A 89 2.27 3.39 -4.60
N LEU A 90 3.47 2.94 -4.97
CA LEU A 90 4.14 1.79 -4.36
C LEU A 90 4.48 2.08 -2.89
N HIS A 91 5.05 3.25 -2.59
CA HIS A 91 5.30 3.67 -1.22
C HIS A 91 4.02 3.64 -0.38
N TYR A 92 2.93 4.19 -0.92
CA TYR A 92 1.63 4.20 -0.27
C TYR A 92 1.07 2.80 -0.02
N CYS A 93 1.23 1.89 -0.99
CA CYS A 93 0.87 0.49 -0.80
C CYS A 93 1.66 -0.14 0.34
N ASN A 94 2.98 0.02 0.35
CA ASN A 94 3.86 -0.53 1.39
C ASN A 94 3.45 -0.02 2.78
N VAL A 95 3.30 1.29 2.94
CA VAL A 95 2.87 1.92 4.21
C VAL A 95 1.61 1.28 4.76
N ILE A 96 0.56 1.13 3.94
CA ILE A 96 -0.70 0.52 4.42
C ILE A 96 -0.50 -0.97 4.71
N TYR A 97 0.29 -1.66 3.89
CA TYR A 97 0.49 -3.10 3.96
C TYR A 97 1.16 -3.53 5.27
N TYR A 98 2.29 -2.92 5.63
CA TYR A 98 2.97 -3.25 6.88
C TYR A 98 2.32 -2.61 8.12
N SER A 99 1.71 -1.42 8.01
CA SER A 99 1.19 -0.72 9.20
C SER A 99 -0.16 -1.22 9.68
N ARG A 100 -0.98 -1.80 8.79
CA ARG A 100 -2.37 -2.13 9.10
C ARG A 100 -2.80 -3.53 8.71
N ILE A 101 -2.20 -4.21 7.73
CA ILE A 101 -2.72 -5.51 7.28
C ILE A 101 -2.04 -6.67 8.00
N ILE A 102 -0.71 -6.63 8.14
CA ILE A 102 0.03 -7.67 8.88
C ILE A 102 -0.31 -7.66 10.38
N ALA A 103 -0.74 -6.53 10.94
CA ALA A 103 -1.18 -6.47 12.34
C ALA A 103 -2.45 -7.29 12.65
N TYR A 104 -3.19 -7.75 11.62
CA TYR A 104 -4.43 -8.54 11.78
C TYR A 104 -4.33 -9.98 11.30
N VAL A 105 -3.17 -10.43 10.79
CA VAL A 105 -2.92 -11.82 10.37
C VAL A 105 -1.96 -12.46 11.35
#